data_AF-A0A4Y2AH41-F1
#
_entry.id   AF-A0A4Y2AH41-F1
#
_cell.length_a   1.000
_cell.length_b   1.000
_cell.length_c   1.000
_cell.angle_alpha   90.00
_cell.angle_beta   90.00
_cell.angle_gamma   90.00
#
_symmetry.space_group_name_H-M   'P 1'
#
loop_
_entity.id
_entity.type
_entity.pdbx_description
1 polymer ?
#
loop_
_entity_poly.entity_id
_entity_poly.type
_entity_poly.pdbx_seq_one_letter_code
_entity_poly.pdbx_strand_id
1 'polypeptide(L)'
;MLTTPKSTSIKGPQCVVAVGEDIDVLVIMTASSNSENIFFLKPGRGKAEDALYCAETMNIVPHIRDNISFLHAFSGCGTTSALFRQGKKRFINVLCSTELQQVVNIFRDENACMDDIDEARQKVLITMPGKNSEETLDSLRFKLFLKITSKK
;
A
#
# COMPACT_ATOMS: atom_id res chain seq x y z
N MET A 1 -15.31 26.99 55.29
CA MET A 1 -14.35 25.93 54.94
C MET A 1 -14.88 25.25 53.67
N LEU A 2 -14.50 25.74 52.48
CA LEU A 2 -14.95 25.16 51.21
C LEU A 2 -14.05 23.97 50.87
N THR A 3 -14.65 22.80 50.70
CA THR A 3 -13.99 21.61 50.17
C THR A 3 -13.84 21.75 48.66
N THR A 4 -12.60 21.70 48.17
CA THR A 4 -12.28 21.63 46.73
C THR A 4 -12.73 20.28 46.15
N PRO A 5 -13.29 20.23 44.93
CA PRO A 5 -13.53 18.95 44.27
C PRO A 5 -12.18 18.34 43.86
N LYS A 6 -11.90 17.11 44.31
CA LYS A 6 -10.85 16.29 43.71
C LYS A 6 -11.32 15.87 42.31
N SER A 7 -10.76 16.47 41.27
CA SER A 7 -10.86 15.92 39.92
C SER A 7 -9.83 14.80 39.77
N THR A 8 -10.24 13.54 39.90
CA THR A 8 -9.47 12.42 39.37
C THR A 8 -9.58 12.44 37.85
N SER A 9 -8.51 12.88 37.18
CA SER A 9 -8.35 12.69 35.73
C SER A 9 -8.15 11.20 35.46
N ILE A 10 -9.24 10.50 35.15
CA ILE A 10 -9.14 9.21 34.49
C ILE A 10 -8.65 9.52 33.08
N LYS A 11 -7.34 9.39 32.83
CA LYS A 11 -6.79 9.39 31.48
C LYS A 11 -7.30 8.12 30.79
N GLY A 12 -8.42 8.24 30.09
CA GLY A 12 -8.86 7.21 29.15
C GLY A 12 -7.84 7.09 28.00
N PRO A 13 -7.91 6.00 27.20
CA PRO A 13 -7.06 5.86 26.03
C PRO A 13 -7.27 7.05 25.09
N GLN A 14 -6.17 7.65 24.64
CA GLN A 14 -6.22 8.78 23.72
C GLN A 14 -6.55 8.25 22.32
N CYS A 15 -7.74 8.60 21.82
CA CYS A 15 -8.21 8.24 20.48
C CYS A 15 -7.87 9.35 19.48
N VAL A 16 -7.40 8.98 18.29
CA VAL A 16 -7.09 9.88 17.18
C VAL A 16 -7.98 9.54 15.99
N VAL A 17 -8.66 10.53 15.43
CA VAL A 17 -9.52 10.38 14.25
C VAL A 17 -9.00 11.25 13.11
N ALA A 18 -8.55 10.63 12.03
CA ALA A 18 -8.23 11.30 10.78
C ALA A 18 -9.51 11.44 9.94
N VAL A 19 -9.89 12.65 9.57
CA VAL A 19 -11.09 12.90 8.75
C VAL A 19 -10.66 13.27 7.34
N GLY A 20 -11.16 12.57 6.33
CA GLY A 20 -10.79 12.85 4.95
C GLY A 20 -11.58 12.07 3.92
N GLU A 21 -11.60 12.56 2.69
CA GLU A 21 -12.20 11.82 1.58
C GLU A 21 -11.20 10.89 0.88
N ASP A 22 -9.91 11.20 0.99
CA ASP A 22 -8.84 10.49 0.30
C ASP A 22 -8.52 9.15 0.98
N ILE A 23 -8.49 8.09 0.18
CA ILE A 23 -8.19 6.73 0.63
C ILE A 23 -6.69 6.54 0.88
N ASP A 24 -5.84 7.41 0.35
CA ASP A 24 -4.39 7.34 0.59
C ASP A 24 -4.06 7.45 2.08
N VAL A 25 -4.80 8.29 2.82
CA VAL A 25 -4.65 8.43 4.29
C VAL A 25 -5.00 7.12 4.99
N LEU A 26 -6.07 6.45 4.54
CA LEU A 26 -6.48 5.15 5.06
C LEU A 26 -5.43 4.07 4.77
N VAL A 27 -4.86 4.06 3.57
CA VAL A 27 -3.77 3.14 3.20
C VAL A 27 -2.53 3.34 4.07
N ILE A 28 -2.11 4.61 4.28
CA ILE A 28 -0.97 4.95 5.15
C ILE A 28 -1.26 4.50 6.58
N MET A 29 -2.45 4.78 7.12
CA MET A 29 -2.85 4.35 8.45
C MET A 29 -2.78 2.82 8.60
N THR A 30 -3.31 2.08 7.63
CA THR A 30 -3.28 0.61 7.62
C THR A 30 -1.86 0.06 7.54
N ALA A 31 -0.95 0.73 6.82
CA ALA A 31 0.44 0.34 6.69
C ALA A 31 1.29 0.66 7.92
N SER A 32 1.02 1.80 8.58
CA SER A 32 1.88 2.35 9.63
C SER A 32 1.48 1.94 11.04
N SER A 33 0.23 1.53 11.29
CA SER A 33 -0.22 1.26 12.65
C SER A 33 -1.19 0.09 12.76
N ASN A 34 -1.00 -0.66 13.83
CA ASN A 34 -1.97 -1.63 14.32
C ASN A 34 -2.69 -1.13 15.58
N SER A 35 -2.60 0.18 15.86
CA SER A 35 -3.21 0.76 17.05
C SER A 35 -4.73 0.74 16.94
N GLU A 36 -5.37 0.18 17.96
CA GLU A 36 -6.83 0.17 18.14
C GLU A 36 -7.40 1.57 18.40
N ASN A 37 -6.54 2.57 18.63
CA ASN A 37 -6.94 3.94 18.99
C ASN A 37 -6.88 4.93 17.81
N ILE A 38 -6.58 4.47 16.60
CA ILE A 38 -6.51 5.31 15.40
C ILE A 38 -7.63 4.93 14.43
N PHE A 39 -8.41 5.93 14.03
CA PHE A 39 -9.55 5.77 13.15
C PHE A 39 -9.46 6.73 11.96
N PHE A 40 -10.05 6.33 10.85
CA PHE A 40 -10.26 7.15 9.67
C PHE A 40 -11.76 7.33 9.45
N LEU A 41 -12.23 8.57 9.51
CA LEU A 41 -13.61 8.93 9.19
C LEU A 41 -13.66 9.48 7.77
N LYS A 42 -14.35 8.77 6.89
CA LYS A 42 -14.70 9.25 5.56
C LYS A 42 -16.06 9.93 5.60
N PRO A 43 -16.14 11.26 5.41
CA PRO A 43 -17.42 11.94 5.34
C PRO A 43 -18.27 11.41 4.18
N GLY A 44 -19.55 11.22 4.44
CA GLY A 44 -20.53 10.87 3.42
C GLY A 44 -20.72 12.01 2.43
N ARG A 45 -21.11 11.68 1.19
CA ARG A 45 -21.52 12.67 0.19
C ARG A 45 -23.02 12.58 -0.07
N GLY A 46 -23.71 13.73 -0.03
CA GLY A 46 -25.13 13.83 -0.30
C GLY A 46 -25.97 13.12 0.77
N LYS A 47 -26.63 12.01 0.40
CA LYS A 47 -27.44 11.19 1.32
C LYS A 47 -26.68 10.01 1.94
N ALA A 48 -25.43 9.79 1.54
CA ALA A 48 -24.61 8.74 2.14
C ALA A 48 -24.19 9.15 3.56
N GLU A 49 -24.20 8.19 4.48
CA GLU A 49 -23.69 8.37 5.84
C GLU A 49 -22.16 8.40 5.86
N ASP A 50 -21.61 8.91 6.96
CA ASP A 50 -20.18 8.84 7.21
C ASP A 50 -19.73 7.39 7.43
N ALA A 51 -18.55 7.04 6.95
CA ALA A 51 -17.96 5.72 7.15
C ALA A 51 -16.73 5.81 8.05
N LEU A 52 -16.72 5.06 9.15
CA LEU A 52 -15.59 4.97 10.07
C LEU A 52 -14.82 3.68 9.81
N TYR A 53 -13.50 3.80 9.66
CA TYR A 53 -12.58 2.69 9.44
C TYR A 53 -11.52 2.68 10.54
N CYS A 54 -11.11 1.49 10.96
CA CYS A 54 -9.90 1.27 11.74
C CYS A 54 -9.19 0.03 11.20
N ALA A 55 -7.94 -0.15 11.58
CA ALA A 55 -7.15 -1.26 11.03
C ALA A 55 -7.72 -2.65 11.42
N GLU A 56 -8.50 -2.74 12.51
CA GLU A 56 -9.16 -3.97 12.96
C GLU A 56 -10.49 -4.25 12.22
N THR A 57 -11.28 -3.21 11.91
CA THR A 57 -12.53 -3.36 11.16
C THR A 57 -12.30 -3.68 9.68
N MET A 58 -11.10 -3.38 9.18
CA MET A 58 -10.65 -3.82 7.87
C MET A 58 -10.33 -5.31 7.92
N ASN A 59 -11.28 -6.16 7.48
CA ASN A 59 -11.11 -7.61 7.31
C ASN A 59 -10.13 -7.96 6.17
N ILE A 60 -8.91 -7.46 6.26
CA ILE A 60 -7.81 -7.64 5.31
C ILE A 60 -6.89 -8.72 5.86
N VAL A 61 -6.56 -9.70 5.03
CA VAL A 61 -5.64 -10.78 5.42
C VAL A 61 -4.29 -10.18 5.82
N PRO A 62 -3.64 -10.59 6.94
CA PRO A 62 -2.43 -9.96 7.45
C PRO A 62 -1.33 -9.75 6.39
N HIS A 63 -1.09 -10.73 5.51
CA HIS A 63 -0.09 -10.62 4.45
C HIS A 63 -0.38 -9.50 3.42
N ILE A 64 -1.65 -9.17 3.17
CA ILE A 64 -2.05 -8.06 2.29
C ILE A 64 -1.87 -6.74 3.03
N ARG A 65 -2.28 -6.69 4.29
CA ARG A 65 -2.15 -5.51 5.16
C ARG A 65 -0.69 -5.08 5.27
N ASP A 66 0.18 -6.02 5.59
CA ASP A 66 1.62 -5.80 5.73
C ASP A 66 2.25 -5.23 4.46
N ASN A 67 1.70 -5.59 3.30
CA ASN A 67 2.19 -5.18 1.99
C ASN A 67 1.27 -4.16 1.29
N ILE A 68 0.40 -3.48 2.03
CA ILE A 68 -0.59 -2.57 1.44
C ILE A 68 0.08 -1.37 0.76
N SER A 69 1.19 -0.87 1.32
CA SER A 69 2.01 0.18 0.70
C SER A 69 2.59 -0.26 -0.64
N PHE A 70 3.12 -1.48 -0.72
CA PHE A 70 3.61 -2.05 -1.97
C PHE A 70 2.48 -2.15 -3.01
N LEU A 71 1.33 -2.70 -2.61
CA LEU A 71 0.17 -2.81 -3.50
C LEU A 71 -0.28 -1.44 -4.00
N HIS A 72 -0.35 -0.45 -3.12
CA HIS A 72 -0.77 0.90 -3.46
C HIS A 72 0.20 1.58 -4.44
N ALA A 73 1.51 1.52 -4.15
CA ALA A 73 2.54 2.13 -4.99
C ALA A 73 2.63 1.48 -6.39
N PHE A 74 2.60 0.15 -6.47
CA PHE A 74 2.77 -0.56 -7.74
C PHE A 74 1.49 -0.67 -8.57
N SER A 75 0.32 -0.78 -7.92
CA SER A 75 -0.97 -0.86 -8.63
C SER A 75 -1.58 0.51 -8.98
N GLY A 76 -1.01 1.58 -8.43
CA GLY A 76 -1.44 2.95 -8.64
C GLY A 76 -2.40 3.47 -7.56
N CYS A 77 -2.11 4.70 -7.14
CA CYS A 77 -3.01 5.60 -6.42
C CYS A 77 -3.91 6.35 -7.45
N GLY A 78 -5.02 6.96 -7.01
CA GLY A 78 -5.89 7.77 -7.86
C GLY A 78 -5.20 8.87 -8.67
N THR A 79 -4.01 9.34 -8.25
CA THR A 79 -3.24 10.38 -8.95
C THR A 79 -1.95 9.88 -9.62
N THR A 80 -1.47 8.68 -9.29
CA THR A 80 -0.25 8.10 -9.90
C THR A 80 -0.57 7.16 -11.06
N SER A 81 0.30 7.19 -12.08
CA SER A 81 0.14 6.34 -13.27
C SER A 81 0.28 4.87 -12.90
N ALA A 82 -0.77 4.08 -13.07
CA ALA A 82 -0.70 2.61 -12.91
C ALA A 82 0.13 1.98 -14.04
N LEU A 83 0.73 0.82 -13.78
CA LEU A 83 1.41 0.06 -14.83
C LEU A 83 0.43 -0.28 -15.97
N PHE A 84 0.81 0.06 -17.20
CA PHE A 84 -0.05 -0.09 -18.37
C PHE A 84 -0.59 -1.52 -18.52
N ARG A 85 -1.91 -1.64 -18.64
CA ARG A 85 -2.66 -2.91 -18.74
C ARG A 85 -2.47 -3.86 -17.56
N GLN A 86 -2.03 -3.36 -16.40
CA GLN A 86 -1.95 -4.12 -15.16
C GLN A 86 -3.02 -3.65 -14.18
N GLY A 87 -3.99 -4.53 -13.89
CA GLY A 87 -5.00 -4.26 -12.86
C GLY A 87 -4.51 -4.60 -11.46
N LYS A 88 -5.13 -4.01 -10.43
CA LYS A 88 -4.77 -4.22 -9.01
C LYS A 88 -4.71 -5.69 -8.59
N LYS A 89 -5.62 -6.52 -9.11
CA LYS A 89 -5.65 -7.98 -8.85
C LYS A 89 -4.35 -8.70 -9.23
N ARG A 90 -3.61 -8.22 -10.25
CA ARG A 90 -2.32 -8.84 -10.62
C ARG A 90 -1.26 -8.65 -9.53
N PHE A 91 -1.25 -7.50 -8.85
CA PHE A 91 -0.31 -7.24 -7.76
C PHE A 91 -0.70 -7.99 -6.48
N ILE A 92 -1.99 -8.26 -6.26
CA ILE A 92 -2.41 -9.18 -5.19
C ILE A 92 -1.84 -10.57 -5.45
N ASN A 93 -1.89 -11.06 -6.70
CA ASN A 93 -1.30 -12.37 -7.04
C ASN A 93 0.23 -12.40 -6.86
N VAL A 94 0.93 -11.27 -6.99
CA VAL A 94 2.37 -11.17 -6.70
C VAL A 94 2.64 -11.54 -5.23
N LEU A 95 1.79 -11.11 -4.31
CA LEU A 95 1.89 -11.48 -2.88
C LEU A 95 1.54 -12.94 -2.60
N CYS A 96 0.83 -13.63 -3.50
CA CYS A 96 0.53 -15.05 -3.37
C CYS A 96 1.68 -15.97 -3.81
N SER A 97 2.68 -15.44 -4.52
CA SER A 97 3.89 -16.19 -4.88
C SER A 97 4.91 -16.10 -3.75
N THR A 98 5.35 -17.25 -3.23
CA THR A 98 6.36 -17.31 -2.15
C THR A 98 7.68 -16.64 -2.55
N GLU A 99 8.11 -16.80 -3.80
CA GLU A 99 9.33 -16.15 -4.29
C GLU A 99 9.18 -14.63 -4.31
N LEU A 100 8.08 -14.12 -4.86
CA LEU A 100 7.89 -12.67 -4.98
C LEU A 100 7.53 -12.03 -3.64
N GLN A 101 6.93 -12.77 -2.72
CA GLN A 101 6.70 -12.29 -1.36
C GLN A 101 8.02 -11.92 -0.67
N GLN A 102 9.07 -12.74 -0.83
CA GLN A 102 10.40 -12.42 -0.29
C GLN A 102 10.97 -11.14 -0.91
N VAL A 103 10.80 -10.96 -2.22
CA VAL A 103 11.21 -9.75 -2.93
C VAL A 103 10.46 -8.53 -2.44
N VAL A 104 9.15 -8.65 -2.19
CA VAL A 104 8.33 -7.54 -1.71
C VAL A 104 8.71 -7.12 -0.29
N ASN A 105 9.15 -8.06 0.55
CA ASN A 105 9.58 -7.74 1.92
C ASN A 105 10.77 -6.77 1.96
N ILE A 106 11.60 -6.71 0.91
CA ILE A 106 12.72 -5.75 0.80
C ILE A 106 12.22 -4.30 0.89
N PHE A 107 11.04 -3.99 0.33
CA PHE A 107 10.47 -2.63 0.41
C PHE A 107 10.08 -2.19 1.83
N ARG A 108 10.05 -3.13 2.78
CA ARG A 108 9.72 -2.87 4.18
C ARG A 108 10.92 -2.97 5.10
N ASP A 109 12.06 -3.43 4.60
CA ASP A 109 13.27 -3.55 5.41
C ASP A 109 13.90 -2.16 5.56
N GLU A 110 13.94 -1.66 6.79
CA GLU A 110 14.53 -0.37 7.14
C GLU A 110 16.05 -0.34 6.87
N ASN A 111 16.68 -1.50 6.70
CA ASN A 111 18.11 -1.65 6.41
C ASN A 111 18.40 -1.88 4.92
N ALA A 112 17.38 -2.06 4.09
CA ALA A 112 17.58 -2.27 2.65
C ALA A 112 18.28 -1.05 2.04
N CYS A 113 19.35 -1.31 1.29
CA CYS A 113 20.01 -0.24 0.57
C CYS A 113 19.24 0.08 -0.73
N MET A 114 19.62 1.19 -1.38
CA MET A 114 18.98 1.60 -2.63
C MET A 114 19.09 0.52 -3.71
N ASP A 115 20.22 -0.21 -3.76
CA ASP A 115 20.45 -1.25 -4.75
C ASP A 115 19.52 -2.44 -4.54
N ASP A 116 19.30 -2.86 -3.29
CA ASP A 116 18.36 -3.94 -2.95
C ASP A 116 16.92 -3.56 -3.36
N ILE A 117 16.52 -2.32 -3.10
CA ILE A 117 15.21 -1.79 -3.48
C ILE A 117 15.06 -1.76 -5.00
N ASP A 118 16.11 -1.34 -5.71
CA ASP A 118 16.10 -1.26 -7.17
C ASP A 118 16.11 -2.64 -7.84
N GLU A 119 16.85 -3.60 -7.29
CA GLU A 119 16.81 -5.00 -7.73
C GLU A 119 15.42 -5.62 -7.48
N ALA A 120 14.86 -5.41 -6.29
CA ALA A 120 13.52 -5.87 -5.94
C ALA A 120 12.45 -5.29 -6.87
N ARG A 121 12.54 -3.99 -7.17
CA ARG A 121 11.67 -3.30 -8.13
C ARG A 121 11.76 -3.93 -9.51
N GLN A 122 12.98 -4.16 -10.00
CA GLN A 122 13.17 -4.80 -11.31
C GLN A 122 12.60 -6.21 -11.34
N LYS A 123 12.87 -7.02 -10.31
CA LYS A 123 12.37 -8.39 -10.21
C LYS A 123 10.84 -8.44 -10.18
N VAL A 124 10.18 -7.58 -9.40
CA VAL A 124 8.72 -7.45 -9.43
C VAL A 124 8.22 -7.08 -10.83
N LEU A 125 8.87 -6.11 -11.50
CA LEU A 125 8.45 -5.65 -12.83
C LEU A 125 8.65 -6.71 -13.92
N ILE A 126 9.66 -7.56 -13.82
CA ILE A 126 9.99 -8.61 -14.80
C ILE A 126 9.11 -9.85 -14.57
N THR A 127 8.89 -10.28 -13.33
CA THR A 127 8.14 -11.51 -13.01
C THR A 127 6.63 -11.32 -13.05
N MET A 128 6.15 -10.10 -13.28
CA MET A 128 4.74 -9.81 -13.53
C MET A 128 4.17 -10.70 -14.67
N PRO A 129 3.02 -11.38 -14.46
CA PRO A 129 2.52 -12.39 -15.39
C PRO A 129 2.34 -11.85 -16.81
N GLY A 130 3.06 -12.47 -17.76
CA GLY A 130 3.11 -12.09 -19.18
C GLY A 130 4.46 -11.54 -19.66
N LYS A 131 5.51 -11.62 -18.85
CA LYS A 131 6.90 -11.24 -19.19
C LYS A 131 7.85 -12.42 -18.96
N ASN A 132 8.91 -12.51 -19.76
CA ASN A 132 9.89 -13.60 -19.68
C ASN A 132 10.90 -13.31 -18.56
N SER A 133 11.17 -14.30 -17.72
CA SER A 133 11.94 -14.16 -16.47
C SER A 133 13.46 -14.09 -16.65
N GLU A 134 14.01 -14.41 -17.83
CA GLU A 134 15.47 -14.40 -18.07
C GLU A 134 16.00 -13.05 -18.58
N GLU A 135 15.15 -12.08 -18.86
CA GLU A 135 15.56 -10.82 -19.49
C GLU A 135 15.64 -9.66 -18.49
N THR A 136 16.68 -8.83 -18.61
CA THR A 136 16.79 -7.59 -17.85
C THR A 136 15.72 -6.58 -18.29
N LEU A 137 15.35 -5.67 -17.38
CA LEU A 137 14.35 -4.64 -17.68
C LEU A 137 14.79 -3.77 -18.88
N ASP A 138 16.08 -3.50 -19.01
CA ASP A 138 16.63 -2.73 -20.12
C ASP A 138 16.61 -3.50 -21.44
N SER A 139 16.87 -4.81 -21.42
CA SER A 139 16.71 -5.67 -22.61
C SER A 139 15.25 -5.65 -23.09
N LEU A 140 14.29 -5.75 -22.18
CA LEU A 140 12.86 -5.67 -22.50
C LEU A 140 12.48 -4.29 -23.07
N ARG A 141 12.98 -3.19 -22.50
CA ARG A 141 12.76 -1.83 -22.99
C ARG A 141 13.33 -1.65 -24.40
N PHE A 142 14.55 -2.12 -24.63
CA PHE A 142 15.22 -2.03 -25.93
C PHE A 142 14.47 -2.83 -27.00
N LYS A 143 14.03 -4.06 -26.69
CA LYS A 143 13.21 -4.87 -27.61
C LYS A 143 11.87 -4.20 -27.94
N LEU A 144 11.22 -3.60 -26.94
CA LEU A 144 9.98 -2.85 -27.15
C LEU A 144 10.22 -1.63 -28.05
N PHE A 145 11.30 -0.88 -27.83
CA PHE A 145 11.70 0.24 -28.67
C PHE A 145 11.89 -0.19 -30.12
N LEU A 146 12.72 -1.22 -30.37
CA LEU A 146 12.92 -1.76 -31.71
C LEU A 146 11.62 -2.21 -32.36
N LYS A 147 10.72 -2.88 -31.62
CA LYS A 147 9.43 -3.33 -32.16
C LYS A 147 8.53 -2.17 -32.59
N ILE A 148 8.58 -1.04 -31.88
CA ILE A 148 7.79 0.15 -32.20
C ILE A 148 8.40 0.90 -33.39
N THR A 149 9.74 0.95 -33.50
CA THR A 149 10.44 1.67 -34.58
C THR A 149 10.61 0.87 -35.87
N SER A 150 10.59 -0.47 -35.80
CA SER A 150 10.76 -1.35 -36.97
C SER A 150 9.48 -1.64 -37.75
N LYS A 151 8.32 -1.15 -37.29
CA LYS A 151 7.09 -1.15 -38.10
C LYS A 151 7.12 0.01 -39.09
N LYS A 152 7.59 -0.27 -40.30
CA LYS A 152 7.30 0.48 -41.53
C LYS A 152 6.29 -0.32 -42.36
#